data_AF-A0A6F8UNR9-F1
#
_entry.id   AF-A0A6F8UNR9-F1
#
_cell.length_a   1.000
_cell.length_b   1.000
_cell.length_c   1.000
_cell.angle_alpha   90.00
_cell.angle_beta   90.00
_cell.angle_gamma   90.00
#
_symmetry.space_group_name_H-M   'P 1'
#
loop_
_entity.id
_entity.type
_entity.pdbx_description
1 polymer ?
#
loop_
_entity_poly.entity_id
_entity_poly.type
_entity_poly.pdbx_seq_one_letter_code
_entity_poly.pdbx_strand_id
1 'polypeptide(L)'
;MLATGHIAITAKVGHRTYIPKSEIDRLRYEFVAANKLAPLLGKVAPHAATTALKKAGIVPRFRSTDGRYSLFQRLEATEAIEKHLAEQEGDGVKQLRTRKAAKYLGTD
;
A
#
# COMPACT_ATOMS: atom_id res chain seq x y z
N MET A 1 13.74 -31.73 -18.00
CA MET A 1 13.82 -30.29 -17.70
C MET A 1 13.17 -30.05 -16.34
N LEU A 2 13.96 -29.69 -15.32
CA LEU A 2 13.46 -29.43 -13.97
C LEU A 2 12.83 -28.03 -13.92
N ALA A 3 11.52 -27.96 -13.69
CA ALA A 3 10.78 -26.71 -13.67
C ALA A 3 11.15 -25.88 -12.42
N THR A 4 11.92 -24.81 -12.59
CA THR A 4 12.24 -23.83 -11.53
C THR A 4 10.97 -23.09 -11.08
N GLY A 5 10.30 -23.60 -10.04
CA GLY A 5 9.18 -22.94 -9.36
C GLY A 5 9.43 -22.89 -7.86
N HIS A 6 8.78 -21.96 -7.16
CA HIS A 6 8.97 -21.84 -5.71
C HIS A 6 7.98 -22.74 -4.98
N ILE A 7 8.45 -23.42 -3.94
CA ILE A 7 7.63 -24.31 -3.11
C ILE A 7 7.01 -23.48 -1.99
N ALA A 8 5.68 -23.36 -1.99
CA ALA A 8 4.94 -22.85 -0.84
C ALA A 8 4.57 -24.01 0.08
N ILE A 9 5.01 -23.97 1.34
CA ILE A 9 4.65 -24.97 2.35
C ILE A 9 3.42 -24.44 3.09
N THR A 10 2.24 -24.95 2.73
CA THR A 10 1.01 -24.71 3.49
C THR A 10 0.97 -25.63 4.71
N ALA A 11 0.67 -25.11 5.90
CA ALA A 11 0.76 -25.80 7.20
C ALA A 11 -0.18 -27.01 7.41
N LYS A 12 -0.90 -27.49 6.38
CA LYS A 12 -1.57 -28.79 6.43
C LYS A 12 -0.56 -29.86 5.97
N VAL A 13 -0.19 -30.71 6.91
CA VAL A 13 0.63 -31.91 6.78
C VAL A 13 0.53 -32.52 5.37
N GLY A 14 1.63 -32.47 4.61
CA GLY A 14 1.85 -33.31 3.42
C GLY A 14 1.70 -32.69 2.03
N HIS A 15 1.07 -31.51 1.85
CA HIS A 15 0.89 -30.94 0.52
C HIS A 15 1.97 -29.90 0.18
N ARG A 16 2.95 -30.28 -0.66
CA ARG A 16 3.81 -29.33 -1.37
C ARG A 16 3.05 -28.78 -2.57
N THR A 17 2.63 -27.53 -2.48
CA THR A 17 2.03 -26.85 -3.64
C THR A 17 3.15 -26.26 -4.48
N TYR A 18 3.29 -26.75 -5.71
CA TYR A 18 4.18 -26.17 -6.69
C TYR A 18 3.52 -24.96 -7.33
N ILE A 19 4.13 -23.78 -7.20
CA ILE A 19 3.66 -22.57 -7.87
C ILE A 19 4.65 -22.26 -8.99
N PRO A 20 4.21 -22.26 -10.26
CA PRO A 20 5.05 -21.87 -11.38
C PRO A 20 5.64 -20.48 -11.16
N LYS A 21 6.91 -20.29 -11.55
CA LYS A 21 7.56 -18.99 -11.40
C LYS A 21 6.83 -17.86 -12.15
N SER A 22 6.26 -18.16 -13.31
CA SER A 22 5.44 -17.23 -14.10
C SER A 22 4.24 -16.69 -13.31
N GLU A 23 3.56 -17.55 -12.53
CA GLU A 23 2.43 -17.14 -11.69
C GLU A 23 2.89 -16.25 -10.53
N ILE A 24 4.05 -16.54 -9.95
CA ILE A 24 4.65 -15.70 -8.90
C ILE A 24 5.01 -14.32 -9.46
N ASP A 25 5.61 -14.28 -10.64
CA ASP A 25 6.03 -13.04 -11.29
C ASP A 25 4.81 -12.22 -11.71
N ARG A 26 3.76 -12.86 -12.22
CA ARG A 26 2.46 -12.23 -12.49
C ARG A 26 1.85 -11.63 -11.22
N LEU A 27 1.83 -12.38 -10.12
CA LEU A 27 1.29 -11.90 -8.86
C LEU A 27 2.10 -10.73 -8.28
N ARG A 28 3.43 -10.75 -8.43
CA ARG A 28 4.31 -9.64 -8.04
C ARG A 28 4.11 -8.40 -8.90
N TYR A 29 3.77 -8.58 -10.17
CA TYR A 29 3.53 -7.50 -11.11
C TYR A 29 2.16 -6.85 -10.87
N GLU A 30 1.11 -7.66 -10.78
CA GLU A 30 -0.28 -7.18 -10.66
C GLU A 30 -0.62 -6.68 -9.25
N PHE A 31 0.03 -7.20 -8.20
CA PHE A 31 -0.32 -6.89 -6.82
C PHE A 31 0.84 -6.31 -6.02
N VAL A 32 0.48 -5.55 -4.99
CA VAL A 32 1.42 -4.92 -4.06
C VAL A 32 0.91 -5.05 -2.63
N ALA A 33 1.84 -5.27 -1.70
CA ALA A 33 1.54 -5.34 -0.28
C ALA A 33 1.66 -3.94 0.36
N ALA A 34 0.85 -3.67 1.39
CA ALA A 34 0.84 -2.38 2.08
C ALA A 34 2.21 -1.98 2.67
N ASN A 35 3.04 -2.94 3.08
CA ASN A 35 4.38 -2.69 3.58
C ASN A 35 5.35 -2.16 2.51
N LYS A 36 5.09 -2.42 1.22
CA LYS A 36 5.84 -1.83 0.11
C LYS A 36 5.38 -0.42 -0.23
N LEU A 37 4.13 -0.07 0.11
CA LEU A 37 3.56 1.25 -0.11
C LEU A 37 3.85 2.23 1.04
N ALA A 38 3.98 1.75 2.27
CA ALA A 38 4.24 2.62 3.43
C ALA A 38 5.48 3.53 3.28
N PRO A 39 6.62 3.05 2.73
CA PRO A 39 7.78 3.92 2.49
C PRO A 39 7.49 5.06 1.52
N LEU A 40 6.59 4.89 0.54
CA LEU A 40 6.20 5.95 -0.39
C LEU A 40 5.48 7.11 0.32
N LEU A 41 4.83 6.81 1.45
CA LEU A 41 4.20 7.82 2.31
C LEU A 41 5.17 8.38 3.37
N GLY A 42 6.45 8.03 3.34
CA GLY A 42 7.41 8.34 4.39
C GLY A 42 7.06 7.67 5.73
N LYS A 43 6.36 6.53 5.71
CA LYS A 43 5.92 5.80 6.91
C LYS A 43 6.60 4.44 7.00
N VAL A 44 6.93 4.04 8.23
CA VAL A 44 7.47 2.71 8.53
C VAL A 44 6.35 1.67 8.70
N ALA A 45 5.18 2.10 9.19
CA ALA A 45 4.09 1.20 9.52
C ALA A 45 3.16 0.92 8.30
N PRO A 46 2.89 -0.34 7.95
CA PRO A 46 1.99 -0.72 6.85
C PRO A 46 0.53 -0.29 7.08
N HIS A 47 0.15 -0.07 8.34
CA HIS A 47 -1.19 0.40 8.69
C HIS A 47 -1.50 1.80 8.14
N ALA A 48 -0.48 2.65 8.00
CA ALA A 48 -0.65 3.99 7.45
C ALA A 48 -1.04 3.94 5.96
N ALA A 49 -0.34 3.11 5.17
CA ALA A 49 -0.68 2.87 3.77
C ALA A 49 -2.08 2.26 3.63
N THR A 50 -2.43 1.30 4.49
CA THR A 50 -3.76 0.67 4.49
C THR A 50 -4.86 1.70 4.76
N THR A 51 -4.63 2.62 5.70
CA THR A 51 -5.60 3.69 6.01
C THR A 51 -5.74 4.67 4.85
N ALA A 52 -4.65 5.06 4.20
CA ALA A 52 -4.68 5.94 3.03
C ALA A 52 -5.48 5.30 1.87
N LEU A 53 -5.21 4.03 1.56
CA LEU A 53 -5.95 3.28 0.54
C LEU A 53 -7.44 3.14 0.88
N LYS A 54 -7.76 2.87 2.16
CA LYS A 54 -9.15 2.78 2.60
C LYS A 54 -9.90 4.11 2.42
N LYS A 55 -9.25 5.24 2.71
CA LYS A 55 -9.82 6.58 2.46
C LYS A 55 -10.07 6.84 0.98
N ALA A 56 -9.22 6.29 0.11
CA ALA A 56 -9.40 6.33 -1.33
C ALA A 56 -10.45 5.31 -1.85
N GLY A 57 -11.10 4.54 -0.98
CA GLY A 57 -12.09 3.53 -1.35
C GLY A 57 -11.49 2.22 -1.88
N ILE A 58 -10.17 2.06 -1.81
CA ILE A 58 -9.49 0.87 -2.30
C ILE A 58 -9.51 -0.23 -1.23
N VAL A 59 -9.99 -1.40 -1.63
CA VAL A 59 -10.05 -2.60 -0.79
C VAL A 59 -9.01 -3.63 -1.22
N PRO A 60 -8.45 -4.40 -0.28
CA PRO A 60 -7.51 -5.46 -0.64
C PRO A 60 -8.22 -6.57 -1.41
N ARG A 61 -7.59 -7.05 -2.48
CA ARG A 61 -8.07 -8.18 -3.29
C ARG A 61 -7.78 -9.52 -2.62
N PHE A 62 -6.68 -9.59 -1.87
CA PHE A 62 -6.36 -10.73 -1.04
C PHE A 62 -6.04 -10.28 0.37
N ARG A 63 -6.59 -10.99 1.34
CA ARG A 63 -6.30 -10.78 2.75
C ARG A 63 -6.01 -12.14 3.39
N SER A 64 -4.90 -12.21 4.12
CA SER A 64 -4.60 -13.37 4.96
C SER A 64 -5.65 -13.49 6.07
N THR A 65 -5.94 -14.71 6.52
CA THR A 65 -6.94 -14.99 7.56
C THR A 65 -6.63 -14.29 8.88
N ASP A 66 -5.36 -14.04 9.18
CA ASP A 66 -4.90 -13.27 10.34
C ASP A 66 -4.97 -11.73 10.14
N GLY A 67 -5.37 -11.27 8.96
CA GLY A 67 -5.47 -9.85 8.61
C GLY A 67 -4.14 -9.11 8.46
N ARG A 68 -3.00 -9.78 8.69
CA ARG A 68 -1.67 -9.14 8.73
C ARG A 68 -1.13 -8.83 7.33
N TYR A 69 -1.50 -9.65 6.35
CA TYR A 69 -1.08 -9.49 4.96
C TYR A 69 -2.28 -9.13 4.10
N SER A 70 -2.20 -8.00 3.43
CA SER A 70 -3.19 -7.54 2.47
C SER A 70 -2.47 -7.18 1.17
N LEU A 71 -2.97 -7.76 0.06
CA LEU A 71 -2.52 -7.45 -1.29
C LEU A 71 -3.57 -6.59 -1.99
N PHE A 72 -3.09 -5.52 -2.59
CA PHE A 72 -3.88 -4.56 -3.34
C PHE A 72 -3.48 -4.65 -4.81
N GLN A 73 -4.41 -4.30 -5.69
CA GLN A 73 -4.10 -4.13 -7.11
C GLN A 73 -3.06 -3.01 -7.23
N ARG A 74 -1.93 -3.30 -7.87
CA ARG A 74 -0.75 -2.43 -7.83
C ARG A 74 -1.04 -1.03 -8.37
N LEU A 75 -1.61 -0.95 -9.56
CA LEU A 75 -1.87 0.30 -10.29
C LEU A 75 -2.86 1.19 -9.53
N GLU A 76 -4.00 0.65 -9.11
CA GLU A 76 -4.99 1.35 -8.29
C GLU A 76 -4.36 1.86 -6.99
N ALA A 77 -3.57 1.02 -6.31
CA ALA A 77 -2.98 1.39 -5.04
C ALA A 77 -1.88 2.45 -5.18
N THR A 78 -1.04 2.39 -6.23
CA THR A 78 -0.01 3.40 -6.46
C THR A 78 -0.63 4.74 -6.83
N GLU A 79 -1.62 4.75 -7.73
CA GLU A 79 -2.32 5.99 -8.14
C GLU A 79 -3.01 6.67 -6.96
N ALA A 80 -3.66 5.90 -6.08
CA ALA A 80 -4.27 6.46 -4.89
C ALA A 80 -3.26 7.04 -3.88
N ILE A 81 -2.09 6.41 -3.75
CA ILE A 81 -1.02 6.91 -2.89
C ILE A 81 -0.43 8.20 -3.46
N GLU A 82 -0.18 8.27 -4.76
CA GLU A 82 0.29 9.47 -5.44
C GLU A 82 -0.72 10.62 -5.33
N LYS A 83 -2.00 10.34 -5.57
CA LYS A 83 -3.08 11.31 -5.38
C LYS A 83 -3.14 11.82 -3.94
N HIS A 84 -2.99 10.92 -2.96
CA HIS A 84 -2.99 11.29 -1.55
C HIS A 84 -1.81 12.21 -1.18
N LEU A 85 -0.62 11.96 -1.76
CA LEU A 85 0.54 12.82 -1.56
C LEU A 85 0.31 14.21 -2.16
N ALA A 86 -0.22 14.29 -3.38
CA ALA A 86 -0.54 15.56 -4.03
C ALA A 86 -1.57 16.40 -3.25
N GLU A 87 -2.58 15.75 -2.67
CA GLU A 87 -3.56 16.41 -1.80
C GLU A 87 -2.92 16.97 -0.51
N GLN A 88 -2.00 16.22 0.11
CA GLN A 88 -1.29 16.69 1.30
C GLN A 88 -0.35 17.88 1.03
N GLU A 89 0.32 17.90 -0.12
CA GLU A 89 1.12 19.05 -0.54
C GLU A 89 0.25 20.29 -0.73
N GLY A 90 -0.93 20.15 -1.34
CA GLY A 90 -1.89 21.25 -1.53
C GLY A 90 -2.43 21.81 -0.21
N ASP A 91 -2.77 20.94 0.75
CA ASP A 91 -3.32 21.36 2.04
C ASP A 91 -2.25 21.91 3.00
N GLY A 92 -1.02 21.42 2.94
CA GLY A 92 0.12 21.99 3.68
C GLY A 92 0.37 23.45 3.29
N VAL A 93 0.28 23.77 1.99
CA VAL A 93 0.41 25.14 1.49
C VAL A 93 -0.74 26.04 1.95
N LYS A 94 -1.97 25.52 1.99
CA LYS A 94 -3.13 26.28 2.50
C LYS A 94 -2.97 26.60 3.99
N GLN A 95 -2.58 25.64 4.82
CA GLN A 95 -2.38 25.85 6.26
C GLN A 95 -1.26 26.86 6.56
N LEU A 96 -0.19 26.85 5.78
CA LEU A 96 0.89 27.83 5.90
C LEU A 96 0.42 29.24 5.55
N ARG A 97 -0.45 29.37 4.53
CA ARG A 97 -1.06 30.65 4.14
C ARG A 97 -2.02 31.17 5.21
N THR A 98 -2.87 30.33 5.79
CA THR A 98 -3.76 30.75 6.91
C THR A 98 -2.98 31.11 8.16
N ARG A 99 -1.92 30.36 8.52
CA ARG A 99 -1.07 30.72 9.67
C ARG A 99 -0.29 32.02 9.45
N LYS A 100 0.25 32.25 8.25
CA LYS A 100 0.88 33.53 7.92
C LYS A 100 -0.14 34.66 7.95
N ALA A 101 -1.31 34.49 7.34
CA ALA A 101 -2.38 35.49 7.35
C ALA A 101 -2.82 35.85 8.78
N ALA A 102 -3.01 34.85 9.66
CA ALA A 102 -3.32 35.07 11.08
C ALA A 102 -2.20 35.85 11.80
N LYS A 103 -0.93 35.56 11.49
CA LYS A 103 0.22 36.28 12.06
C LYS A 103 0.32 37.75 11.62
N TYR A 104 -0.18 38.09 10.43
CA TYR A 104 -0.19 39.47 9.92
C TYR A 104 -1.47 40.25 10.25
N LEU A 105 -2.53 39.57 10.72
CA LEU A 105 -3.81 40.18 11.11
C LEU A 105 -3.90 40.53 12.61
N GLY A 106 -2.90 40.20 13.43
CA GLY A 106 -2.73 40.80 14.76
C GLY A 106 -3.90 40.61 15.72
N THR A 107 -4.39 39.38 15.87
CA THR A 107 -5.22 39.01 17.03
C THR A 107 -4.40 38.11 17.94
N ASP A 108 -3.78 38.73 18.95
CA ASP A 108 -3.42 38.09 20.23
C ASP A 108 -4.66 37.50 20.92
#